data_AF-A0A535H6P8-F1
#
_entry.id   AF-A0A535H6P8-F1
#
_cell.length_a   1.000
_cell.length_b   1.000
_cell.length_c   1.000
_cell.angle_alpha   90.00
_cell.angle_beta   90.00
_cell.angle_gamma   90.00
#
_symmetry.space_group_name_H-M   'P 1'
#
loop_
_entity.id
_entity.type
_entity.pdbx_description
1 polymer ?
#
loop_
_entity_poly.entity_id
_entity_poly.type
_entity_poly.pdbx_seq_one_letter_code
_entity_poly.pdbx_strand_id
1 'polypeptide(L)' 'MIGSRRTNMTHIAIVGAGIAGLNAALTLQDAGLSCSIYEASNRIGGRMHSDTATWMDNQV' A
#
# COMPACT_ATOMS: atom_id res chain seq x y z
N MET A 1 21.14 -36.18 -5.62
CA MET A 1 20.99 -34.75 -5.27
C MET A 1 19.61 -34.31 -5.74
N ILE A 2 18.68 -34.07 -4.83
CA ILE A 2 17.31 -33.65 -5.17
C ILE A 2 17.31 -32.11 -5.20
N GLY A 3 16.98 -31.54 -6.37
CA GLY A 3 16.89 -30.11 -6.57
C GLY A 3 15.77 -29.49 -5.73
N SER A 4 16.08 -28.40 -5.03
CA SER A 4 15.12 -27.58 -4.29
C SER A 4 14.07 -27.03 -5.26
N ARG A 5 12.81 -27.48 -5.12
CA ARG A 5 11.66 -26.85 -5.77
C ARG A 5 11.51 -25.47 -5.15
N ARG A 6 11.89 -24.41 -5.87
CA ARG A 6 11.53 -23.04 -5.48
C ARG A 6 10.01 -22.98 -5.40
N THR A 7 9.47 -22.97 -4.19
CA THR A 7 8.10 -22.52 -3.97
C THR A 7 8.09 -21.07 -4.42
N ASN A 8 7.54 -20.79 -5.60
CA ASN A 8 7.28 -19.41 -6.02
C ASN A 8 6.36 -18.80 -4.98
N MET A 9 6.93 -18.09 -4.01
CA MET A 9 6.16 -17.32 -3.04
C MET A 9 5.40 -16.29 -3.85
N THR A 10 4.08 -16.45 -3.94
CA THR A 10 3.20 -15.58 -4.71
C THR A 10 3.30 -14.19 -4.09
N HIS A 11 3.95 -13.27 -4.81
CA HIS A 11 4.11 -11.89 -4.37
C HIS A 11 3.06 -11.02 -5.03
N ILE A 12 2.31 -10.26 -4.23
CA ILE A 12 1.15 -9.50 -4.71
C ILE A 12 1.54 -8.05 -4.92
N ALA A 13 1.27 -7.51 -6.11
CA ALA A 13 1.45 -6.10 -6.40
C ALA A 13 0.12 -5.35 -6.25
N ILE A 14 0.13 -4.26 -5.48
CA ILE A 14 -0.99 -3.34 -5.30
C ILE A 14 -0.62 -2.02 -5.99
N VAL A 15 -1.48 -1.52 -6.87
CA VAL A 15 -1.28 -0.23 -7.56
C VAL A 15 -2.25 0.80 -6.99
N GLY A 16 -1.70 1.83 -6.36
CA GLY A 16 -2.38 2.90 -5.64
C GLY A 16 -2.30 2.73 -4.12
N ALA A 17 -1.69 3.70 -3.43
CA ALA A 17 -1.64 3.80 -1.97
C ALA A 17 -2.73 4.73 -1.41
N GLY A 18 -3.93 4.69 -2.01
CA GLY A 18 -5.16 5.22 -1.40
C GLY A 18 -5.73 4.26 -0.35
N ILE A 19 -6.85 4.62 0.29
CA ILE A 19 -7.45 3.78 1.35
C ILE A 19 -7.73 2.35 0.91
N ALA A 20 -8.21 2.16 -0.31
CA ALA A 20 -8.54 0.84 -0.82
C ALA A 20 -7.28 -0.04 -0.94
N GLY A 21 -6.19 0.53 -1.47
CA GLY A 21 -4.91 -0.20 -1.60
C GLY A 21 -4.24 -0.46 -0.25
N LEU A 22 -4.28 0.51 0.67
CA LEU A 22 -3.75 0.32 2.02
C LEU A 22 -4.53 -0.75 2.81
N ASN A 23 -5.85 -0.77 2.68
CA ASN A 23 -6.69 -1.80 3.29
C ASN A 23 -6.44 -3.18 2.65
N ALA A 24 -6.30 -3.25 1.32
CA ALA A 24 -5.90 -4.49 0.66
C ALA A 24 -4.55 -5.01 1.18
N ALA A 25 -3.56 -4.15 1.36
CA ALA A 25 -2.27 -4.53 1.91
C ALA A 25 -2.37 -5.04 3.35
N LEU A 26 -3.17 -4.37 4.20
CA LEU A 26 -3.45 -4.82 5.56
C LEU A 26 -4.10 -6.20 5.58
N THR A 27 -5.13 -6.41 4.74
CA THR A 27 -5.84 -7.69 4.61
C THR A 27 -4.89 -8.81 4.18
N LEU A 28 -3.97 -8.54 3.24
CA LEU A 28 -2.97 -9.52 2.81
C LEU A 28 -1.95 -9.82 3.91
N GLN A 29 -1.54 -8.81 4.66
CA GLN A 29 -0.62 -8.97 5.79
C GLN A 29 -1.25 -9.83 6.90
N ASP A 30 -2.52 -9.57 7.24
CA ASP A 30 -3.28 -10.37 8.22
C ASP A 30 -3.42 -11.84 7.77
N ALA A 31 -3.48 -12.08 6.45
CA ALA A 31 -3.48 -13.41 5.85
C ALA A 31 -2.08 -14.06 5.71
N GLY A 32 -1.01 -13.39 6.15
CA GLY A 32 0.37 -13.89 6.04
C GLY A 32 0.95 -13.83 4.63
N LEU A 33 0.36 -13.03 3.74
CA LEU A 33 0.79 -12.87 2.35
C LEU A 33 1.66 -11.61 2.19
N SER A 34 2.72 -11.75 1.39
CA SER A 34 3.61 -10.63 1.07
C SER A 34 3.08 -9.81 -0.10
N CYS A 35 3.17 -8.48 0.00
CA CYS A 35 2.80 -7.58 -1.07
C CYS A 35 3.75 -6.37 -1.19
N SER A 36 3.70 -5.70 -2.33
CA SER A 36 4.31 -4.38 -2.55
C SER A 36 3.25 -3.41 -3.06
N ILE A 37 3.27 -2.18 -2.55
CA ILE A 37 2.36 -1.11 -2.96
C ILE A 37 3.14 -0.11 -3.82
N TYR A 38 2.58 0.24 -4.97
CA TYR A 38 3.12 1.25 -5.88
C TYR A 38 2.18 2.45 -5.92
N GLU A 39 2.68 3.63 -5.62
CA GLU A 39 1.93 4.89 -5.67
C GLU A 39 2.55 5.82 -6.71
N ALA A 40 1.72 6.51 -7.49
CA ALA A 40 2.19 7.43 -8.52
C ALA A 40 2.63 8.77 -7.92
N SER A 41 2.02 9.17 -6.80
CA SER A 41 2.36 10.38 -6.06
C SER A 41 3.59 10.20 -5.17
N ASN A 42 4.14 11.30 -4.68
CA ASN A 42 5.20 11.33 -3.67
C ASN A 42 4.67 11.09 -2.24
N ARG A 43 3.36 10.84 -2.08
CA ARG A 43 2.73 10.60 -0.77
C ARG A 43 1.57 9.61 -0.85
N ILE A 44 1.32 8.91 0.25
CA ILE A 44 0.20 7.97 0.40
C ILE A 44 -1.10 8.67 0.85
N GLY A 45 -2.21 7.94 0.85
CA GLY A 45 -3.53 8.39 1.31
C GLY A 45 -4.54 8.66 0.19
N GLY A 46 -4.06 8.76 -1.07
CA GLY A 46 -4.93 9.03 -2.23
C GLY A 46 -5.81 10.27 -2.03
N ARG A 47 -7.11 10.15 -2.34
CA ARG A 47 -8.10 11.24 -2.21
C ARG A 47 -8.50 11.56 -0.77
N MET A 48 -8.28 10.65 0.18
CA MET A 48 -8.60 10.89 1.60
C MET A 48 -7.47 11.58 2.36
N HIS A 49 -6.42 11.98 1.68
CA HIS A 49 -5.42 12.83 2.28
C HIS A 49 -6.03 14.19 2.63
N SER A 50 -6.01 14.53 3.91
CA SER A 50 -6.26 15.87 4.40
C SER A 50 -4.95 16.64 4.35
N ASP A 51 -4.94 17.74 3.60
CA ASP A 51 -3.93 18.78 3.78
C ASP A 51 -4.09 19.31 5.20
N THR A 52 -3.02 19.43 5.98
CA THR A 52 -3.07 20.03 7.33
C THR A 52 -2.29 21.33 7.40
N ALA A 53 -1.55 21.69 6.34
CA ALA A 53 -0.75 22.89 6.28
C ALA A 53 -1.65 24.11 6.01
N THR A 54 -2.55 24.00 5.04
CA THR A 54 -3.46 25.10 4.68
C THR A 54 -4.46 25.45 5.80
N TRP A 55 -4.78 24.49 6.69
CA TRP A 55 -5.65 24.72 7.85
C TRP A 55 -5.00 25.61 8.92
N MET A 56 -3.66 25.64 8.99
CA MET A 56 -2.93 26.49 9.92
C MET A 56 -2.72 27.91 9.38
N ASP A 57 -2.90 28.13 8.08
CA ASP A 57 -2.76 29.44 7.40
C ASP A 57 -4.06 30.29 7.44
N ASN A 58 -4.83 30.19 8.53
CA ASN A 58 -5.99 31.04 8.83
C ASN A 58 -7.09 31.05 7.74
N GLN A 59 -7.50 29.86 7.30
CA GLN A 59 -8.74 29.71 6.52
C GLN A 59 -9.97 29.93 7.41
N VAL A 60 -10.90 30.79 6.94
CA VAL A 60 -12.24 30.99 7.54
C VAL A 60 -13.16 29.79 7.31
#